data_AF-X1MTE0-F1
#
_entry.id   AF-X1MTE0-F1
#
_cell.length_a   1.000
_cell.length_b   1.000
_cell.length_c   1.000
_cell.angle_alpha   90.00
_cell.angle_beta   90.00
_cell.angle_gamma   90.00
#
_symmetry.space_group_name_H-M   'P 1'
#
loop_
_entity.id
_entity.type
_entity.pdbx_description
1 polymer ?
#
loop_
_entity_poly.entity_id
_entity_poly.type
_entity_poly.pdbx_seq_one_letter_code
_entity_poly.pdbx_strand_id
1 'polypeptide(L)'
;INHEDTKTNRAVDETRGLIMVYKGKPIDASYHSDSGGYTEDSENVWGSYEPYLRSVKSKYEEFVSPPHHTWTYSITNDINCI
;
A
#
# COMPACT_ATOMS: atom_id res chain seq x y z
N ILE A 1 -6.93 21.16 -17.93
CA ILE A 1 -6.78 21.19 -16.45
C ILE A 1 -5.42 20.60 -16.15
N ASN A 2 -4.53 21.35 -15.49
CA ASN A 2 -3.26 20.82 -15.02
C ASN A 2 -3.51 20.21 -13.64
N HIS A 3 -3.16 18.93 -13.47
CA HIS A 3 -3.35 18.18 -12.23
C HIS A 3 -2.19 18.34 -11.23
N GLU A 4 -1.20 19.18 -11.56
CA GLU A 4 -0.10 19.51 -10.66
C GLU A 4 -0.56 20.42 -9.51
N ASP A 5 -0.09 20.12 -8.30
CA ASP A 5 -0.32 20.92 -7.10
C ASP A 5 1.02 21.37 -6.49
N THR A 6 1.09 22.62 -6.05
CA THR A 6 2.29 23.16 -5.38
C THR A 6 2.73 22.37 -4.16
N LYS A 7 1.80 21.72 -3.44
CA LYS A 7 2.09 20.88 -2.28
C LYS A 7 2.83 19.61 -2.69
N THR A 8 2.40 18.96 -3.77
CA THR A 8 3.06 17.76 -4.30
C THR A 8 4.42 18.11 -4.88
N ASN A 9 4.54 19.25 -5.58
CA ASN A 9 5.81 19.71 -6.13
C ASN A 9 6.84 19.99 -5.02
N ARG A 10 6.42 20.67 -3.94
CA ARG A 10 7.29 20.91 -2.78
C ARG A 10 7.76 19.60 -2.14
N ALA A 11 6.86 18.61 -1.97
CA ALA A 11 7.24 17.31 -1.40
C ALA A 11 8.30 16.58 -2.25
N VAL A 12 8.20 16.65 -3.58
CA VAL A 12 9.20 16.09 -4.50
C VAL A 12 10.53 16.83 -4.37
N ASP A 13 10.50 18.16 -4.34
CA ASP A 13 11.71 18.98 -4.25
C ASP A 13 12.45 18.79 -2.92
N GLU A 14 11.71 18.71 -1.81
CA GLU A 14 12.25 18.47 -0.47
C GLU A 14 12.87 17.06 -0.31
N THR A 15 12.45 16.10 -1.13
CA THR A 15 12.93 14.70 -1.09
C THR A 15 13.85 14.34 -2.26
N ARG A 16 14.30 15.33 -3.05
CA ARG A 16 15.12 15.10 -4.24
C ARG A 16 16.39 14.31 -3.91
N GLY A 17 16.56 13.18 -4.60
CA GLY A 17 17.73 12.31 -4.47
C GLY A 17 17.67 11.37 -3.27
N LEU A 18 16.63 11.41 -2.44
CA LEU A 18 16.40 10.42 -1.39
C LEU A 18 15.85 9.14 -2.00
N ILE A 19 16.47 8.01 -1.67
CA ILE A 19 16.02 6.67 -2.05
C ILE A 19 16.02 5.76 -0.83
N MET A 20 15.12 4.78 -0.83
CA MET A 20 15.12 3.71 0.17
C MET A 20 16.02 2.58 -0.31
N VAL A 21 16.92 2.13 0.57
CA VAL A 21 17.89 1.08 0.27
C VAL A 21 17.90 0.02 1.37
N TYR A 22 18.10 -1.23 0.97
CA TYR A 22 18.38 -2.34 1.87
C TYR A 22 19.69 -3.00 1.45
N LYS A 23 20.65 -3.12 2.39
CA LYS A 23 22.01 -3.62 2.13
C LYS A 23 22.70 -2.91 0.93
N GLY A 24 22.52 -1.59 0.84
CA GLY A 24 23.16 -0.75 -0.18
C GLY A 24 22.57 -0.87 -1.59
N LYS A 25 21.46 -1.58 -1.78
CA LYS A 25 20.73 -1.68 -3.05
C LYS A 25 19.35 -1.02 -2.93
N PRO A 26 18.84 -0.36 -3.99
CA PRO A 26 17.46 0.12 -4.01
C PRO A 26 16.46 -1.01 -3.72
N ILE A 27 15.41 -0.70 -2.96
CA ILE A 27 14.33 -1.65 -2.65
C ILE A 27 13.22 -1.62 -3.70
N ASP A 28 12.40 -2.67 -3.75
CA ASP A 28 11.03 -2.54 -4.23
C ASP A 28 10.22 -1.73 -3.20
N ALA A 29 9.74 -0.55 -3.62
CA ALA A 29 9.02 0.41 -2.78
C ALA A 29 7.50 0.36 -3.01
N SER A 30 6.95 -0.84 -3.13
CA SER A 30 5.51 -1.06 -3.28
C SER A 30 4.70 -0.42 -2.15
N TYR A 31 3.56 0.17 -2.50
CA TYR A 31 2.61 0.81 -1.59
C TYR A 31 1.18 0.52 -2.02
N HIS A 32 0.22 0.62 -1.10
CA HIS A 32 -1.21 0.42 -1.36
C HIS A 32 -2.05 1.41 -0.54
N SER A 33 -3.35 1.48 -0.80
CA SER A 33 -4.23 2.50 -0.22
C SER A 33 -4.64 2.24 1.23
N ASP A 34 -4.92 0.99 1.58
CA ASP A 34 -5.38 0.56 2.92
C ASP A 34 -4.91 -0.87 3.16
N SER A 35 -4.47 -1.21 4.38
CA SER A 35 -3.93 -2.52 4.75
C SER A 35 -4.95 -3.47 5.36
N GLY A 36 -6.13 -2.96 5.77
CA GLY A 36 -7.04 -3.75 6.61
C GLY A 36 -6.48 -3.99 8.03
N GLY A 37 -5.52 -3.18 8.46
CA GLY A 37 -4.92 -3.17 9.81
C GLY A 37 -3.48 -3.67 9.90
N TYR A 38 -3.02 -4.48 8.94
CA TYR A 38 -1.62 -4.93 8.82
C TYR A 38 -1.19 -4.95 7.37
N THR A 39 0.04 -4.53 7.10
CA THR A 39 0.66 -4.79 5.79
C THR A 39 0.91 -6.28 5.61
N GLU A 40 1.08 -6.72 4.37
CA GLU A 40 1.25 -8.13 4.05
C GLU A 40 2.73 -8.52 3.97
N ASP A 41 3.04 -9.80 4.23
CA ASP A 41 4.35 -10.38 3.92
C ASP A 41 4.50 -10.59 2.40
N SER A 42 5.65 -10.23 1.82
CA SER A 42 5.82 -10.25 0.35
C SER A 42 5.58 -11.62 -0.31
N GLU A 43 5.85 -12.71 0.38
CA GLU A 43 5.62 -14.07 -0.12
C GLU A 43 4.12 -14.41 -0.25
N ASN A 44 3.26 -13.78 0.54
CA ASN A 44 1.81 -14.00 0.45
C ASN A 44 1.19 -13.24 -0.73
N VAL A 45 1.86 -12.18 -1.22
CA VAL A 45 1.41 -11.38 -2.37
C VAL A 45 2.06 -11.83 -3.68
N TRP A 46 3.38 -12.01 -3.67
CA TRP A 46 4.19 -12.25 -4.88
C TRP A 46 4.99 -13.57 -4.85
N GLY A 47 4.88 -14.37 -3.79
CA GLY A 47 5.53 -15.69 -3.70
C GLY A 47 7.02 -15.66 -3.37
N SER A 48 7.64 -14.49 -3.19
CA SER A 48 9.07 -14.37 -2.85
C SER A 48 9.28 -13.62 -1.52
N TYR A 49 10.18 -14.12 -0.69
CA TYR A 49 10.54 -13.51 0.59
C TYR A 49 11.50 -12.32 0.39
N GLU A 50 11.07 -11.13 0.81
CA GLU A 50 11.87 -9.91 0.83
C GLU A 50 12.01 -9.40 2.27
N PRO A 51 13.24 -9.33 2.83
CA PRO A 51 13.45 -9.04 4.27
C PRO A 51 12.91 -7.69 4.76
N TYR A 52 12.68 -6.74 3.85
CA TYR A 52 12.19 -5.39 4.14
C TYR A 52 10.70 -5.20 3.83
N LEU A 53 10.04 -6.17 3.20
CA LEU A 53 8.60 -6.17 2.94
C LEU A 53 7.92 -7.21 3.84
N ARG A 54 7.87 -6.90 5.14
CA ARG A 54 7.32 -7.76 6.19
C ARG A 54 6.03 -7.19 6.74
N SER A 55 5.15 -8.07 7.21
CA SER A 55 3.91 -7.65 7.87
C SER A 55 4.20 -6.78 9.10
N VAL A 56 3.61 -5.59 9.14
CA VAL A 56 3.65 -4.68 10.28
C VAL A 56 2.27 -4.08 10.53
N LYS A 57 1.98 -3.74 11.79
CA LYS A 57 0.70 -3.12 12.17
C LYS A 57 0.59 -1.71 11.60
N SER A 58 -0.49 -1.42 10.88
CA SER A 58 -0.77 -0.09 10.33
C SER A 58 -1.58 0.76 11.34
N LYS A 59 -0.87 1.44 12.24
CA LYS A 59 -1.47 2.07 13.44
C LYS A 59 -2.41 3.25 13.19
N TYR A 60 -2.33 3.87 12.03
CA TYR A 60 -3.01 5.15 11.76
C TYR A 60 -4.21 5.02 10.82
N GLU A 61 -4.34 3.90 10.10
CA GLU A 61 -5.38 3.71 9.07
C GLU A 61 -6.80 3.92 9.59
N GLU A 62 -7.10 3.46 10.80
CA GLU A 62 -8.41 3.65 11.45
C GLU A 62 -8.79 5.15 11.59
N PHE A 63 -7.80 6.04 11.68
CA PHE A 63 -8.02 7.48 11.83
C PHE A 63 -7.97 8.24 10.50
N VAL A 64 -7.22 7.77 9.50
CA VAL A 64 -6.96 8.51 8.24
C VAL A 64 -7.67 7.96 7.01
N SER A 65 -8.15 6.71 7.02
CA SER A 65 -8.87 6.07 5.90
C SER A 65 -10.38 5.83 6.12
N PRO A 66 -11.15 6.70 6.81
CA PRO A 66 -12.49 6.37 7.27
C PRO A 66 -13.59 6.07 6.22
N PRO A 67 -13.49 6.37 4.90
CA PRO A 67 -14.51 5.90 3.94
C PRO A 67 -14.18 4.57 3.25
N HIS A 68 -12.92 4.13 3.20
CA HIS A 68 -12.49 2.94 2.45
C HIS A 68 -11.91 1.81 3.33
N HIS A 69 -11.80 2.03 4.63
CA HIS A 69 -11.28 1.06 5.57
C HIS A 69 -12.20 -0.16 5.78
N THR A 70 -13.50 -0.02 5.49
CA THR A 70 -14.48 -1.09 5.64
C THR A 70 -15.28 -1.24 4.36
N TRP A 71 -15.41 -2.48 3.88
CA TRP A 71 -16.24 -2.82 2.74
C TRP A 71 -17.17 -3.98 3.09
N THR A 72 -18.28 -4.09 2.37
CA THR A 72 -19.24 -5.20 2.50
C THR A 72 -19.62 -5.65 1.10
N TYR A 73 -19.66 -6.96 0.91
CA TYR A 73 -20.12 -7.58 -0.34
C TYR A 73 -21.09 -8.72 -0.01
N SER A 74 -22.02 -9.01 -0.92
CA SER A 74 -22.96 -10.13 -0.78
C SER A 74 -22.88 -10.98 -2.04
N ILE A 75 -22.66 -12.28 -1.86
CA ILE A 75 -22.66 -13.26 -2.95
C ILE A 75 -24.00 -13.97 -2.92
N THR A 76 -24.76 -13.93 -4.02
CA THR A 76 -25.90 -14.82 -4.24
C THR A 76 -25.40 -16.13 -4.83
N ASN A 77 -25.82 -17.25 -4.24
CA ASN A 77 -25.61 -18.57 -4.84
C ASN A 77 -26.52 -18.71 -6.06
N ASP A 78 -26.06 -18.28 -7.23
CA ASP A 78 -26.65 -18.72 -8.49
C ASP A 78 -26.12 -20.13 -8.79
N ILE A 79 -26.91 -21.13 -8.40
CA ILE A 79 -26.62 -22.58 -8.55
C ILE A 79 -26.72 -23.04 -10.03
N ASN A 80 -26.69 -22.12 -11.00
CA ASN A 80 -26.83 -22.41 -12.43
C ASN A 80 -25.53 -22.26 -13.23
N CYS A 81 -24.38 -22.08 -12.56
CA CYS A 81 -23.07 -22.08 -13.23
C CYS A 81 -22.34 -23.42 -13.04
N ILE A 82 -22.90 -24.51 -13.58
CA ILE A 82 -22.17 -25.72 -14.03
C ILE A 82 -22.85 -26.23 -15.30
#